data_AF-A0A9W6S9F6-F1
#
_entry.id   AF-A0A9W6S9F6-F1
#
_cell.length_a   1.000
_cell.length_b   1.000
_cell.length_c   1.000
_cell.angle_alpha   90.00
_cell.angle_beta   90.00
_cell.angle_gamma   90.00
#
_symmetry.space_group_name_H-M   'P 1'
#
loop_
_entity.id
_entity.type
_entity.pdbx_description
1 polymer ?
#
loop_
_entity_poly.entity_id
_entity_poly.type
_entity_poly.pdbx_seq_one_letter_code
_entity_poly.pdbx_strand_id
1 'polypeptide(L)'
;MKLGASYRRIAAEEDRWFRAGAEAALRAGVPVAVHCEVGTAAHEVLDRLAELGVDARRILLAHTDRNPDLGLHRELASRDAYLVYDTVGRIKYGPDSRILDLIEGMASAGPAARVCLGTDVGRRSMLRA
;
A
#
# COMPACT_ATOMS: atom_id res chain seq x y z
N MET A 1 1.30 3.44 12.48
CA MET A 1 1.83 2.08 12.69
C MET A 1 2.33 1.52 11.37
N LYS A 2 3.39 0.70 11.35
CA LYS A 2 3.91 0.06 10.13
C LYS A 2 3.90 -1.46 10.25
N LEU A 3 3.40 -2.14 9.22
CA LEU A 3 3.34 -3.60 9.09
C LEU A 3 3.89 -4.02 7.73
N GLY A 4 4.01 -5.33 7.49
CA GLY A 4 4.41 -5.88 6.20
C GLY A 4 3.80 -7.24 5.95
N ALA A 5 3.40 -7.47 4.71
CA ALA A 5 2.91 -8.75 4.19
C ALA A 5 3.86 -9.27 3.12
N SER A 6 4.15 -10.57 3.20
CA SER A 6 4.97 -11.31 2.26
C SER A 6 4.34 -11.41 0.86
N TYR A 7 5.15 -11.83 -0.12
CA TYR A 7 4.68 -12.00 -1.49
C TYR A 7 3.47 -12.95 -1.55
N ARG A 8 2.33 -12.41 -1.98
CA ARG A 8 1.03 -13.06 -2.17
C ARG A 8 0.39 -13.66 -0.91
N ARG A 9 0.83 -13.28 0.30
CA ARG A 9 0.22 -13.78 1.55
C ARG A 9 0.56 -12.93 2.76
N ILE A 10 -0.24 -13.05 3.80
CA ILE A 10 0.18 -12.77 5.17
C ILE A 10 0.70 -14.10 5.74
N ALA A 11 1.99 -14.20 6.01
CA ALA A 11 2.57 -15.40 6.61
C ALA A 11 2.07 -15.60 8.04
N ALA A 12 2.06 -16.84 8.54
CA ALA A 12 1.62 -17.14 9.91
C ALA A 12 2.43 -16.35 10.96
N GLU A 13 3.72 -16.14 10.69
CA GLU A 13 4.61 -15.35 11.52
C GLU A 13 4.31 -13.84 11.45
N GLU A 14 3.71 -13.36 10.36
CA GLU A 14 3.33 -11.96 10.18
C GLU A 14 2.01 -11.65 10.88
N ASP A 15 1.09 -12.61 11.00
CA ASP A 15 -0.23 -12.40 11.64
C ASP A 15 -0.12 -11.89 13.09
N ARG A 16 0.88 -12.36 13.85
CA ARG A 16 1.12 -11.86 15.21
C ARG A 16 1.42 -10.35 15.21
N TRP A 17 2.11 -9.86 14.19
CA TRP A 17 2.44 -8.44 14.06
C TRP A 17 1.23 -7.64 13.60
N PHE A 18 0.35 -8.21 12.76
CA PHE A 18 -0.92 -7.59 12.41
C PHE A 18 -1.78 -7.37 13.66
N ARG A 19 -1.93 -8.38 14.52
CA ARG A 19 -2.67 -8.25 15.79
C ARG A 19 -2.08 -7.15 16.68
N ALA A 20 -0.78 -7.23 16.97
CA ALA A 20 -0.11 -6.26 17.84
C ALA A 20 -0.13 -4.83 17.25
N GLY A 21 0.09 -4.71 15.95
CA GLY A 21 0.09 -3.43 15.25
C GLY A 21 -1.29 -2.80 15.15
N ALA A 22 -2.32 -3.58 14.86
CA ALA A 22 -3.71 -3.13 14.85
C ALA A 22 -4.13 -2.61 16.22
N GLU A 23 -3.88 -3.38 17.29
CA GLU A 23 -4.20 -2.96 18.66
C GLU A 23 -3.48 -1.66 19.02
N ALA A 24 -2.18 -1.56 18.76
CA ALA A 24 -1.40 -0.36 19.02
C ALA A 24 -1.88 0.85 18.20
N ALA A 25 -2.25 0.65 16.92
CA ALA A 25 -2.77 1.71 16.07
C ALA A 25 -4.13 2.24 16.57
N LEU A 26 -5.01 1.34 17.00
CA LEU A 26 -6.31 1.68 17.56
C LEU A 26 -6.16 2.46 18.88
N ARG A 27 -5.34 1.95 19.80
CA ARG A 27 -5.06 2.61 21.08
C ARG A 27 -4.44 4.00 20.92
N ALA A 28 -3.53 4.16 19.97
CA ALA A 28 -2.84 5.43 19.72
C ALA A 28 -3.62 6.37 18.79
N GLY A 29 -4.72 5.92 18.16
CA GLY A 29 -5.47 6.76 17.22
C GLY A 29 -4.72 7.07 15.91
N VAL A 30 -3.75 6.25 15.50
CA VAL A 30 -2.92 6.49 14.30
C VAL A 30 -3.30 5.58 13.11
N PRO A 31 -3.01 5.96 11.86
CA PRO A 31 -3.20 5.08 10.70
C PRO A 31 -2.20 3.92 10.66
N VAL A 32 -2.47 2.94 9.80
CA VAL A 32 -1.62 1.76 9.54
C VAL A 32 -1.09 1.82 8.12
N ALA A 33 0.23 1.85 7.95
CA ALA A 33 0.88 1.65 6.66
C ALA A 33 1.36 0.20 6.56
N VAL A 34 1.06 -0.47 5.45
CA VAL A 34 1.42 -1.87 5.22
C VAL A 34 2.31 -1.96 4.00
N HIS A 35 3.53 -2.47 4.17
CA HIS A 35 4.37 -2.91 3.06
C HIS A 35 3.74 -4.14 2.42
N CYS A 36 3.30 -4.03 1.17
CA CYS A 36 2.81 -5.16 0.39
C CYS A 36 3.92 -5.60 -0.56
N GLU A 37 4.50 -6.78 -0.37
CA GLU A 37 5.63 -7.21 -1.21
C GLU A 37 5.17 -7.33 -2.67
N VAL A 38 5.82 -6.54 -3.53
CA VAL A 38 5.46 -6.34 -4.95
C VAL A 38 3.98 -5.95 -5.16
N GLY A 39 3.36 -5.24 -4.22
CA GLY A 39 1.95 -4.80 -4.35
C GLY A 39 0.92 -5.96 -4.34
N THR A 40 1.28 -7.09 -3.73
CA THR A 40 0.41 -8.28 -3.63
C THR A 40 -0.24 -8.42 -2.26
N ALA A 41 -1.23 -9.32 -2.12
CA ALA A 41 -1.97 -9.60 -0.89
C ALA A 41 -2.79 -8.43 -0.32
N ALA A 42 -3.05 -7.40 -1.14
CA ALA A 42 -3.67 -6.16 -0.68
C ALA A 42 -5.10 -6.36 -0.15
N HIS A 43 -5.90 -7.24 -0.77
CA HIS A 43 -7.25 -7.54 -0.29
C HIS A 43 -7.22 -8.28 1.05
N GLU A 44 -6.32 -9.25 1.17
CA GLU A 44 -6.13 -10.06 2.38
C GLU A 44 -5.64 -9.20 3.54
N VAL A 45 -4.78 -8.22 3.27
CA VAL A 45 -4.35 -7.20 4.26
C VAL A 45 -5.54 -6.39 4.76
N LEU A 46 -6.40 -5.91 3.87
CA LEU A 46 -7.59 -5.14 4.26
C LEU A 46 -8.59 -5.99 5.03
N ASP A 47 -8.85 -7.23 4.58
CA ASP A 47 -9.72 -8.17 5.29
C ASP A 47 -9.20 -8.43 6.69
N ARG A 48 -7.90 -8.72 6.81
CA ARG A 48 -7.31 -9.05 8.10
C ARG A 48 -7.31 -7.88 9.07
N LEU A 49 -7.02 -6.67 8.59
CA LEU A 49 -7.06 -5.47 9.43
C LEU A 49 -8.50 -5.10 9.82
N ALA A 50 -9.49 -5.34 8.95
CA ALA A 50 -10.90 -5.18 9.28
C ALA A 50 -11.37 -6.14 10.38
N GLU A 51 -10.97 -7.41 10.33
CA GLU A 51 -11.22 -8.39 11.41
C GLU A 51 -10.64 -7.94 12.76
N LEU A 52 -9.54 -7.20 12.72
CA LEU A 52 -8.87 -6.63 13.90
C LEU A 52 -9.43 -5.24 14.28
N GLY A 53 -10.48 -4.77 13.61
CA GLY A 53 -11.19 -3.53 13.92
C GLY A 53 -10.58 -2.26 13.32
N VAL A 54 -9.62 -2.36 12.41
CA VAL A 54 -9.03 -1.20 11.74
C VAL A 54 -9.83 -0.85 10.49
N ASP A 55 -10.38 0.35 10.47
CA ASP A 55 -11.10 0.91 9.32
C ASP A 55 -10.17 1.12 8.11
N ALA A 56 -10.59 0.67 6.93
CA ALA A 56 -9.81 0.78 5.70
C ALA A 56 -9.45 2.22 5.31
N ARG A 57 -10.28 3.21 5.69
CA ARG A 57 -9.98 4.65 5.53
C ARG A 57 -8.71 5.09 6.26
N ARG A 58 -8.19 4.26 7.17
CA ARG A 58 -6.97 4.51 7.95
C ARG A 58 -5.80 3.63 7.53
N ILE A 59 -5.92 2.91 6.41
CA ILE A 59 -4.92 1.97 5.91
C ILE A 59 -4.26 2.55 4.65
N LEU A 60 -2.93 2.54 4.63
CA LEU A 60 -2.11 2.86 3.46
C LEU A 60 -1.40 1.58 2.99
N LEU A 61 -1.63 1.18 1.74
CA LEU A 61 -1.01 0.02 1.10
C LEU A 61 0.19 0.49 0.28
N ALA A 62 1.40 0.16 0.74
CA ALA A 62 2.64 0.57 0.09
C ALA A 62 3.03 -0.34 -1.08
N HIS A 63 3.77 0.24 -2.03
CA HIS A 63 4.25 -0.41 -3.25
C HIS A 63 3.16 -0.96 -4.18
N THR A 64 1.95 -0.41 -4.13
CA THR A 64 0.85 -0.86 -5.00
C THR A 64 1.17 -0.61 -6.48
N ASP A 65 2.00 0.37 -6.79
CA ASP A 65 2.54 0.63 -8.14
C ASP A 65 3.48 -0.47 -8.65
N ARG A 66 4.03 -1.32 -7.78
CA ARG A 66 4.78 -2.53 -8.21
C ARG A 66 3.88 -3.64 -8.75
N ASN A 67 2.57 -3.55 -8.53
CA ASN A 67 1.55 -4.40 -9.16
C ASN A 67 0.64 -3.51 -10.03
N PRO A 68 1.05 -3.16 -11.26
CA PRO A 68 0.45 -2.09 -12.05
C PRO A 68 -0.83 -2.54 -12.76
N ASP A 69 -1.85 -2.83 -11.96
CA ASP A 69 -3.19 -3.21 -12.40
C ASP A 69 -4.18 -2.14 -11.93
N LEU A 70 -4.65 -1.31 -12.88
CA LEU A 70 -5.58 -0.23 -12.59
C LEU A 70 -6.94 -0.72 -12.10
N GLY A 71 -7.38 -1.91 -12.52
CA GLY A 71 -8.62 -2.53 -12.04
C GLY A 71 -8.52 -2.87 -10.56
N LEU A 72 -7.45 -3.57 -10.18
CA LEU A 72 -7.13 -3.87 -8.79
C LEU A 72 -7.04 -2.59 -7.94
N HIS A 73 -6.38 -1.55 -8.44
CA HIS A 73 -6.23 -0.29 -7.70
C HIS A 73 -7.60 0.38 -7.45
N ARG A 74 -8.49 0.37 -8.45
CA ARG A 74 -9.86 0.86 -8.29
C ARG A 74 -10.65 0.04 -7.27
N GLU A 75 -10.52 -1.28 -7.30
CA GLU A 75 -11.14 -2.18 -6.32
C GLU A 75 -10.67 -1.86 -4.90
N LEU A 76 -9.36 -1.74 -4.67
CA LEU A 76 -8.81 -1.38 -3.37
C LEU A 76 -9.23 0.02 -2.90
N ALA A 77 -9.24 1.02 -3.79
CA ALA A 77 -9.69 2.36 -3.47
C ALA A 77 -11.20 2.41 -3.15
N SER A 78 -12.02 1.59 -3.82
CA SER A 78 -13.45 1.43 -3.52
C SER A 78 -13.71 0.78 -2.15
N ARG A 79 -12.72 0.06 -1.61
CA ARG A 79 -12.70 -0.41 -0.22
C ARG A 79 -12.19 0.66 0.76
N ASP A 80 -12.08 1.91 0.30
CA ASP A 80 -11.64 3.07 1.05
C ASP A 80 -10.16 3.10 1.50
N ALA A 81 -9.34 2.15 1.04
CA ALA A 81 -7.91 2.13 1.36
C ALA A 81 -7.13 3.18 0.55
N TYR A 82 -6.03 3.68 1.13
CA TYR A 82 -5.09 4.50 0.40
C TYR A 82 -4.04 3.64 -0.31
N LEU A 83 -3.74 3.98 -1.55
CA LEU A 83 -2.69 3.34 -2.37
C LEU A 83 -1.47 4.23 -2.39
N VAL A 84 -0.29 3.69 -2.07
CA VAL A 84 0.95 4.47 -2.13
C VAL A 84 1.74 4.06 -3.36
N TYR A 85 1.91 5.03 -4.27
CA TYR A 85 2.80 4.90 -5.41
C TYR A 85 4.15 5.52 -5.04
N ASP A 86 5.14 4.68 -4.80
CA ASP A 86 6.42 5.10 -4.20
C ASP A 86 7.67 4.61 -4.93
N THR A 87 7.53 4.02 -6.11
CA THR A 87 8.68 3.49 -6.87
C THR A 87 9.06 4.30 -8.12
N VAL A 88 8.67 5.58 -8.18
CA VAL A 88 9.14 6.51 -9.24
C VAL A 88 10.67 6.56 -9.29
N GLY A 89 11.23 6.50 -10.48
CA GLY A 89 12.67 6.45 -10.72
C GLY A 89 13.30 5.07 -10.48
N ARG A 90 12.51 4.02 -10.23
CA ARG A 90 12.99 2.65 -10.02
C ARG A 90 12.87 1.82 -11.30
N ILE A 91 13.67 2.16 -12.30
CA ILE A 91 13.66 1.53 -13.65
C ILE A 91 13.72 -0.01 -13.63
N LYS A 92 14.38 -0.62 -12.64
CA LYS A 92 14.43 -2.08 -12.47
C LYS A 92 13.05 -2.74 -12.22
N TYR A 93 12.04 -1.98 -11.81
CA TYR A 93 10.66 -2.46 -11.61
C TYR A 93 9.75 -2.12 -12.80
N GLY A 94 10.11 -1.09 -13.57
CA GLY A 94 9.39 -0.65 -14.76
C GLY A 94 9.75 0.79 -15.13
N PRO A 95 9.36 1.26 -16.32
CA PRO A 95 9.52 2.66 -16.70
C PRO A 95 8.56 3.55 -15.91
N ASP A 96 8.96 4.80 -15.63
CA ASP A 96 8.13 5.77 -14.91
C ASP A 96 6.82 6.08 -15.64
N SER A 97 6.78 5.95 -16.98
CA SER A 97 5.55 6.12 -17.76
C SER A 97 4.42 5.23 -17.26
N ARG A 98 4.72 4.01 -16.77
CA ARG A 98 3.71 3.13 -16.21
C ARG A 98 3.09 3.68 -14.92
N ILE A 99 3.89 4.33 -14.09
CA ILE A 99 3.39 4.97 -12.86
C ILE A 99 2.56 6.21 -13.24
N LEU A 100 2.97 6.96 -14.25
CA LEU A 100 2.18 8.08 -14.79
C LEU A 100 0.81 7.60 -15.31
N ASP A 101 0.77 6.50 -16.06
CA ASP A 101 -0.48 5.90 -16.53
C ASP A 101 -1.42 5.50 -15.37
N LEU A 102 -0.86 4.94 -14.28
CA LEU A 102 -1.64 4.62 -13.07
C LEU A 102 -2.17 5.87 -12.36
N ILE A 103 -1.34 6.92 -12.25
CA ILE A 103 -1.73 8.19 -11.64
C ILE A 103 -2.87 8.82 -12.44
N GLU A 104 -2.74 8.91 -13.77
CA GLU A 104 -3.78 9.44 -14.66
C GLU A 104 -5.05 8.58 -14.58
N GLY A 105 -4.90 7.25 -14.67
CA GLY A 105 -6.01 6.31 -14.59
C GLY A 105 -6.80 6.38 -13.28
N MET A 106 -6.12 6.60 -12.15
CA MET A 106 -6.78 6.78 -10.84
C MET A 106 -7.31 8.20 -10.66
N ALA A 107 -6.63 9.23 -11.13
CA ALA A 107 -7.06 10.62 -11.00
C ALA A 107 -8.43 10.88 -11.67
N SER A 108 -8.77 10.11 -12.71
CA SER A 108 -10.09 10.13 -13.35
C SER A 108 -11.25 9.82 -12.38
N ALA A 109 -10.99 9.16 -11.24
CA ALA A 109 -11.97 8.88 -10.20
C ALA A 109 -12.15 10.04 -9.18
N GLY A 110 -11.42 11.15 -9.33
CA GLY A 110 -11.52 12.32 -8.46
C GLY A 110 -11.18 12.00 -7.00
N PRO A 111 -11.98 12.46 -6.02
CA PRO A 111 -11.74 12.17 -4.59
C PRO A 111 -11.71 10.68 -4.24
N ALA A 112 -12.31 9.81 -5.07
CA ALA A 112 -12.27 8.36 -4.88
C ALA A 112 -10.93 7.71 -5.26
N ALA A 113 -10.00 8.47 -5.86
CA ALA A 113 -8.70 7.96 -6.29
C ALA A 113 -7.86 7.41 -5.11
N ARG A 114 -7.96 8.01 -3.92
CA ARG A 114 -7.24 7.61 -2.69
C ARG A 114 -5.75 7.28 -2.89
N VAL A 115 -5.07 7.98 -3.81
CA VAL A 115 -3.64 7.79 -4.08
C VAL A 115 -2.80 8.72 -3.20
N CYS A 116 -1.69 8.19 -2.69
CA CYS A 116 -0.60 8.93 -2.05
C CYS A 116 0.68 8.71 -2.88
N LEU A 117 1.53 9.74 -2.94
CA LEU A 117 2.82 9.67 -3.63
C LEU A 117 3.96 9.60 -2.62
N GLY A 118 4.97 8.78 -2.92
CA GLY A 118 6.21 8.65 -2.16
C GLY A 118 7.40 8.39 -3.08
N THR A 119 8.57 8.15 -2.50
CA THR A 119 9.80 7.89 -3.27
C THR A 119 10.55 6.62 -2.86
N ASP A 120 10.13 5.99 -1.76
CA ASP A 120 10.77 4.82 -1.12
C ASP A 120 12.30 4.83 -1.28
N VAL A 121 12.93 5.96 -0.91
CA VAL A 121 14.39 6.11 -0.91
C VAL A 121 14.92 5.40 0.33
N GLY A 122 14.91 4.06 0.28
CA GLY A 122 15.33 3.19 1.38
C GLY A 122 16.82 2.83 1.37
N ARG A 123 17.58 3.20 0.33
CA ARG A 123 19.02 2.89 0.21
C ARG A 123 19.86 4.15 0.01
N ARG A 124 21.01 4.21 0.66
CA ARG A 124 21.98 5.31 0.50
C ARG A 124 22.37 5.57 -0.96
N SER A 125 22.47 4.51 -1.77
CA SER A 125 22.81 4.62 -3.20
C SER A 125 21.76 5.36 -4.02
N MET A 126 20.55 5.55 -3.48
CA MET A 126 19.43 6.24 -4.15
C MET A 126 19.38 7.75 -3.82
N LEU A 127 20.25 8.26 -2.93
CA LEU A 127 20.29 9.68 -2.52
C LEU A 127 21.25 10.55 -3.36
N ARG A 128 21.83 10.01 -4.43
CA ARG A 128 22.74 10.77 -5.29
C ARG A 128 21.92 11.39 -6.43
N ALA A 129 21.99 12.72 -6.50
CA ALA A 129 21.49 13.52 -7.62
C ALA A 129 22.29 13.24 -8.90
#